data_AF-A0AAN7Z3Q0-F1
#
_entry.id   AF-A0AAN7Z3Q0-F1
#
_cell.length_a   1.000
_cell.length_b   1.000
_cell.length_c   1.000
_cell.angle_alpha   90.00
_cell.angle_beta   90.00
_cell.angle_gamma   90.00
#
_symmetry.space_group_name_H-M   'P 1'
#
loop_
_entity.id
_entity.type
_entity.pdbx_description
1 polymer ?
#
loop_
_entity_poly.entity_id
_entity_poly.type
_entity_poly.pdbx_seq_one_letter_code
_entity_poly.pdbx_strand_id
1 'polypeptide(L)'
;MLDFIEKESESVAAQRCMEQFYSLTLGCFQSTNNERLWLKTNIKLAKLLLDRKEYLAVTKKLRELQKACQRDDGTDDPNKGTYSLEIYALEIQMYAETRNNKQLKVLYQKALRVKSAVPHPKIMGIIRECGGKMHMSEENWKDAQSDFFESFRNYDEAGSLQRIQVLKYLLLTTMLMKSDINPFDSQETKPYRNDPRIAAMTELVDAYQRDDMHQYVNVLQKNQDILADPFIAENIDEVTRNMRTKAVVKLIAPYTQMKLGWIAQKLKISEGEIQDILGYLIIDGKIRGKVDQQSGTLEIESGSDNQRIQAIDAWTDSIAGLYQSIFKDSEGFRVADTSLPEEFVVFDQTPRGRVPPSRGNKKSGKLGWGPSV
;
A
#
# COMPACT_ATOMS: atom_id res chain seq x y z
N MET A 1 6.87 -23.34 37.20
CA MET A 1 7.08 -22.28 38.22
C MET A 1 7.24 -20.92 37.57
N LEU A 2 8.22 -20.71 36.68
CA LEU A 2 8.37 -19.43 35.94
C LEU A 2 7.12 -19.01 35.15
N ASP A 3 6.51 -19.95 34.41
CA ASP A 3 5.30 -19.67 33.62
C ASP A 3 4.03 -19.48 34.49
N PHE A 4 4.10 -19.89 35.76
CA PHE A 4 3.01 -19.72 36.73
C PHE A 4 3.06 -18.31 37.34
N ILE A 5 4.26 -17.82 37.66
CA ILE A 5 4.49 -16.46 38.17
C ILE A 5 4.18 -15.40 37.10
N GLU A 6 4.49 -15.69 35.82
CA GLU A 6 4.20 -14.78 34.70
C GLU A 6 2.69 -14.51 34.56
N LYS A 7 1.83 -15.51 34.82
CA LYS A 7 0.36 -15.37 34.79
C LYS A 7 -0.25 -14.56 35.94
N GLU A 8 0.44 -14.42 37.07
CA GLU A 8 -0.05 -13.70 38.27
C GLU A 8 0.57 -12.29 38.43
N SER A 9 1.37 -11.83 37.46
CA SER A 9 2.28 -10.69 37.62
C SER A 9 1.86 -9.36 36.94
N GLU A 10 0.59 -8.98 37.04
CA GLU A 10 0.14 -7.65 36.55
C GLU A 10 0.59 -6.47 37.46
N SER A 11 1.10 -6.75 38.65
CA SER A 11 1.57 -5.71 39.59
C SER A 11 3.02 -5.28 39.29
N VAL A 12 3.27 -3.97 39.25
CA VAL A 12 4.60 -3.35 39.07
C VAL A 12 5.62 -3.86 40.10
N ALA A 13 5.17 -4.18 41.32
CA ALA A 13 6.02 -4.76 42.36
C ALA A 13 6.43 -6.20 42.04
N ALA A 14 5.52 -7.03 41.50
CA ALA A 14 5.80 -8.40 41.09
C ALA A 14 6.80 -8.43 39.92
N GLN A 15 6.68 -7.50 38.98
CA GLN A 15 7.63 -7.36 37.88
C GLN A 15 9.04 -7.00 38.36
N ARG A 16 9.19 -6.15 39.38
CA ARG A 16 10.50 -5.82 39.98
C ARG A 16 11.11 -7.00 40.71
N CYS A 17 10.31 -7.75 41.47
CA CYS A 17 10.77 -8.99 42.10
C CYS A 17 11.20 -10.03 41.06
N MET A 18 10.49 -10.13 39.94
CA MET A 18 10.86 -11.00 38.83
C MET A 18 12.19 -10.59 38.20
N GLU A 19 12.45 -9.31 38.00
CA GLU A 19 13.74 -8.83 37.47
C GLU A 19 14.90 -9.13 38.43
N GLN A 20 14.71 -8.92 39.73
CA GLN A 20 15.69 -9.31 40.75
C GLN A 20 15.92 -10.82 40.75
N PHE A 21 14.86 -11.61 40.61
CA PHE A 21 14.95 -13.05 40.49
C PHE A 21 15.72 -13.46 39.22
N TYR A 22 15.40 -12.89 38.06
CA TYR A 22 16.10 -13.18 36.81
C TYR A 22 17.56 -12.74 36.83
N SER A 23 17.88 -11.57 37.39
CA SER A 23 19.26 -11.09 37.52
C SER A 23 20.11 -11.96 38.48
N LEU A 24 19.56 -12.36 39.63
CA LEU A 24 20.19 -13.31 40.55
C LEU A 24 20.38 -14.67 39.89
N THR A 25 19.37 -15.15 39.16
CA THR A 25 19.41 -16.41 38.43
C THR A 25 20.46 -16.39 37.32
N LEU A 26 20.61 -15.27 36.60
CA LEU A 26 21.65 -15.06 35.61
C LEU A 26 23.05 -15.05 36.22
N GLY A 27 23.21 -14.44 37.40
CA GLY A 27 24.46 -14.50 38.17
C GLY A 27 24.85 -15.93 38.53
N CYS A 28 23.90 -16.76 38.97
CA CYS A 28 24.14 -18.18 39.25
C CYS A 28 24.44 -19.01 37.99
N PHE A 29 23.84 -18.66 36.85
CA PHE A 29 24.07 -19.39 35.59
C PHE A 29 25.38 -19.04 34.90
N GLN A 30 25.91 -17.82 35.07
CA GLN A 30 27.26 -17.48 34.62
C GLN A 30 28.33 -18.36 35.30
N SER A 31 28.13 -18.74 36.56
CA SER A 31 29.01 -19.66 37.30
C SER A 31 28.88 -21.13 36.85
N THR A 32 27.76 -21.50 36.22
CA THR A 32 27.38 -22.89 35.93
C THR A 32 27.59 -23.28 34.45
N ASN A 33 28.04 -22.35 33.60
CA ASN A 33 28.36 -22.56 32.17
C ASN A 33 27.26 -23.27 31.34
N ASN A 34 25.98 -22.98 31.63
CA ASN A 34 24.85 -23.58 30.90
C ASN A 34 24.25 -22.58 29.89
N GLU A 35 24.81 -22.59 28.68
CA GLU A 35 24.46 -21.68 27.59
C GLU A 35 22.95 -21.69 27.24
N ARG A 36 22.31 -22.87 27.26
CA ARG A 36 20.89 -23.02 26.93
C ARG A 36 19.97 -22.34 27.95
N LEU A 37 20.22 -22.56 29.25
CA LEU A 37 19.44 -21.91 30.31
C LEU A 37 19.72 -20.41 30.36
N TRP A 38 20.97 -20.02 30.11
CA TRP A 38 21.35 -18.61 30.03
C TRP A 38 20.58 -17.90 28.91
N LEU A 39 20.56 -18.44 27.68
CA LEU A 39 19.81 -17.84 26.56
C LEU A 39 18.31 -17.73 26.86
N LYS A 40 17.67 -18.81 27.33
CA LYS A 40 16.24 -18.79 27.65
C LYS A 40 15.89 -17.79 28.75
N THR A 41 16.70 -17.71 29.80
CA THR A 41 16.48 -16.77 30.90
C THR A 41 16.64 -15.32 30.42
N ASN A 42 17.64 -15.04 29.58
CA ASN A 42 17.83 -13.70 29.04
C ASN A 42 16.75 -13.28 28.05
N ILE A 43 16.24 -14.19 27.22
CA ILE A 43 15.11 -13.91 26.32
C ILE A 43 13.86 -13.54 27.14
N LYS A 44 13.57 -14.29 28.22
CA LYS A 44 12.48 -13.96 29.13
C LYS A 44 12.67 -12.61 29.81
N LEU A 45 13.90 -12.28 30.24
CA LEU A 45 14.21 -10.96 30.80
C LEU A 45 14.02 -9.84 29.75
N ALA A 46 14.46 -10.04 28.51
CA ALA A 46 14.29 -9.07 27.43
C ALA A 46 12.80 -8.83 27.13
N LYS A 47 11.97 -9.87 27.16
CA LYS A 47 10.51 -9.75 27.02
C LYS A 47 9.89 -8.89 28.14
N LEU A 48 10.30 -9.10 29.39
CA LEU A 48 9.81 -8.29 30.51
C LEU A 48 10.24 -6.82 30.43
N LEU A 49 11.47 -6.57 29.98
CA LEU A 49 11.94 -5.21 29.75
C LEU A 49 11.19 -4.53 28.60
N LEU A 50 10.79 -5.29 27.58
CA LEU A 50 9.97 -4.81 26.48
C LEU A 50 8.55 -4.45 26.96
N ASP A 51 7.94 -5.29 27.80
CA ASP A 51 6.61 -5.03 28.38
C ASP A 51 6.60 -3.75 29.25
N ARG A 52 7.74 -3.40 29.86
CA ARG A 52 7.94 -2.14 30.60
C ARG A 52 8.29 -0.93 29.73
N LYS A 53 8.48 -1.12 28.42
CA LYS A 53 8.89 -0.07 27.47
C LYS A 53 10.27 0.53 27.74
N GLU A 54 11.19 -0.25 28.34
CA GLU A 54 12.57 0.16 28.59
C GLU A 54 13.47 -0.09 27.36
N TYR A 55 13.22 0.62 26.26
CA TYR A 55 13.80 0.31 24.94
C TYR A 55 15.34 0.33 24.88
N LEU A 56 16.00 1.20 25.67
CA LEU A 56 17.46 1.28 25.71
C LEU A 56 18.11 0.03 26.34
N ALA A 57 17.54 -0.45 27.44
CA ALA A 57 18.02 -1.64 28.13
C ALA A 57 17.77 -2.89 27.26
N VAL A 58 16.58 -2.98 26.66
CA VAL A 58 16.21 -4.03 25.71
C VAL A 58 17.20 -4.08 24.54
N THR A 59 17.48 -2.94 23.91
CA THR A 59 18.43 -2.89 22.77
C THR A 59 19.82 -3.39 23.14
N LYS A 60 20.32 -3.01 24.32
CA LYS A 60 21.63 -3.48 24.81
C LYS A 60 21.61 -4.99 25.04
N LYS A 61 20.52 -5.52 25.60
CA LYS A 61 20.35 -6.94 25.91
C LYS A 61 20.17 -7.79 24.66
N LEU A 62 19.38 -7.33 23.68
CA LEU A 62 19.17 -8.02 22.41
C LEU A 62 20.48 -8.09 21.59
N ARG A 63 21.31 -7.03 21.60
CA ARG A 63 22.66 -7.09 20.99
C ARG A 63 23.57 -8.13 21.65
N GLU A 64 23.52 -8.27 22.98
CA GLU A 64 24.26 -9.31 23.70
C GLU A 64 23.78 -10.70 23.28
N LEU A 65 22.46 -10.89 23.16
CA LEU A 65 21.84 -12.15 22.75
C LEU A 65 22.13 -12.51 21.29
N GLN A 66 22.09 -11.53 20.38
CA GLN A 66 22.44 -11.74 18.97
C GLN A 66 23.89 -12.20 18.82
N LYS A 67 24.84 -11.59 19.55
CA LYS A 67 26.24 -12.03 19.53
C LYS A 67 26.41 -13.46 20.05
N ALA A 68 25.63 -13.86 21.05
CA ALA A 68 25.66 -15.24 21.57
C ALA A 68 25.04 -16.27 20.60
N CYS A 69 24.20 -15.84 19.66
CA CYS A 69 23.57 -16.67 18.65
C CYS A 69 24.31 -16.69 17.30
N GLN A 70 25.23 -15.76 17.07
CA GLN A 70 26.12 -15.72 15.91
C GLN A 70 27.37 -16.58 16.13
N ARG A 71 27.86 -17.20 15.06
CA ARG A 71 29.18 -17.85 15.04
C ARG A 71 30.28 -16.80 14.92
N ASP A 72 31.53 -17.18 15.20
CA ASP A 72 32.70 -16.30 15.08
C ASP A 72 32.87 -15.70 13.67
N ASP A 73 32.33 -16.36 12.64
CA ASP A 73 32.28 -15.90 11.24
C ASP A 73 31.16 -14.87 10.95
N GLY A 74 30.36 -14.48 11.94
CA GLY A 74 29.23 -13.56 11.80
C GLY A 74 27.99 -14.16 11.12
N THR A 75 27.96 -15.48 10.91
CA THR A 75 26.79 -16.21 10.40
C THR A 75 25.92 -16.74 11.54
N ASP A 76 24.60 -16.73 11.34
CA ASP A 76 23.65 -17.25 12.34
C ASP A 76 23.82 -18.76 12.50
N ASP A 77 23.92 -19.25 13.74
CA ASP A 77 24.09 -20.68 13.99
C ASP A 77 22.75 -21.43 13.75
N PRO A 78 22.67 -22.36 12.76
CA PRO A 78 21.44 -23.11 12.49
C PRO A 78 20.96 -23.93 13.71
N ASN A 79 21.86 -24.37 14.59
CA ASN A 79 21.49 -25.08 15.81
C ASN A 79 20.81 -24.17 16.85
N LYS A 80 21.06 -22.85 16.76
CA LYS A 80 20.44 -21.81 17.60
C LYS A 80 19.37 -21.03 16.83
N GLY A 81 18.91 -21.54 15.68
CA GLY A 81 17.93 -20.88 14.82
C GLY A 81 16.60 -20.56 15.53
N THR A 82 16.13 -21.45 16.41
CA THR A 82 14.91 -21.21 17.20
C THR A 82 15.06 -20.02 18.14
N TYR A 83 16.18 -19.90 18.86
CA TYR A 83 16.45 -18.77 19.75
C TYR A 83 16.69 -17.48 18.95
N SER A 84 17.32 -17.58 17.78
CA SER A 84 17.54 -16.44 16.89
C SER A 84 16.21 -15.86 16.40
N LEU A 85 15.24 -16.70 16.04
CA LEU A 85 13.89 -16.25 15.68
C LEU A 85 13.17 -15.59 16.85
N GLU A 86 13.31 -16.09 18.08
CA GLU A 86 12.76 -15.44 19.28
C GLU A 86 13.34 -14.05 19.50
N ILE A 87 14.66 -13.90 19.34
CA ILE A 87 15.35 -12.62 19.47
C ILE A 87 14.89 -11.65 18.37
N TYR A 88 14.83 -12.11 17.12
CA TYR A 88 14.31 -11.28 16.02
C TYR A 88 12.86 -10.87 16.24
N ALA A 89 11.99 -11.74 16.77
CA ALA A 89 10.62 -11.39 17.10
C ALA A 89 10.54 -10.26 18.13
N LEU A 90 11.34 -10.32 19.20
CA LEU A 90 11.42 -9.26 20.21
C LEU A 90 11.95 -7.94 19.63
N GLU A 91 12.96 -7.99 18.77
CA GLU A 91 13.48 -6.80 18.09
C GLU A 91 12.45 -6.18 17.15
N ILE A 92 11.77 -7.00 16.34
CA ILE A 92 10.73 -6.56 15.42
C ILE A 92 9.59 -5.91 16.21
N GLN A 93 9.17 -6.51 17.32
CA GLN A 93 8.12 -5.96 18.19
C GLN A 93 8.53 -4.60 18.78
N MET A 94 9.77 -4.47 19.25
CA MET A 94 10.32 -3.20 19.72
C MET A 94 10.32 -2.12 18.61
N TYR A 95 10.75 -2.48 17.40
CA TYR A 95 10.77 -1.52 16.28
C TYR A 95 9.37 -1.17 15.76
N ALA A 96 8.40 -2.08 15.90
CA ALA A 96 7.00 -1.82 15.58
C ALA A 96 6.40 -0.77 16.54
N GLU A 97 6.67 -0.86 17.84
CA GLU A 97 6.23 0.13 18.82
C GLU A 97 6.90 1.49 18.65
N THR A 98 8.20 1.51 18.31
CA THR A 98 8.95 2.74 18.06
C THR A 98 8.74 3.32 16.65
N ARG A 99 7.90 2.69 15.82
CA ARG A 99 7.56 3.08 14.44
C ARG A 99 8.77 3.25 13.51
N ASN A 100 9.83 2.48 13.71
CA ASN A 100 11.01 2.51 12.84
C ASN A 100 10.91 1.45 11.73
N ASN A 101 10.15 1.78 10.69
CA ASN A 101 9.84 0.84 9.60
C ASN A 101 11.08 0.42 8.79
N LYS A 102 12.10 1.29 8.68
CA LYS A 102 13.33 0.98 7.92
C LYS A 102 14.12 -0.16 8.55
N GLN A 103 14.33 -0.11 9.87
CA GLN A 103 15.06 -1.16 10.58
C GLN A 103 14.21 -2.44 10.69
N LEU A 104 12.89 -2.28 10.90
CA LEU A 104 11.95 -3.40 10.95
C LEU A 104 12.02 -4.23 9.66
N LYS A 105 12.05 -3.58 8.48
CA LYS A 105 12.15 -4.28 7.19
C LYS A 105 13.42 -5.11 7.04
N VAL A 106 14.56 -4.57 7.45
CA VAL A 106 15.84 -5.29 7.41
C VAL A 106 15.79 -6.51 8.31
N LEU A 107 15.26 -6.36 9.52
CA LEU A 107 15.14 -7.45 10.49
C LEU A 107 14.13 -8.51 10.06
N TYR A 108 13.01 -8.09 9.48
CA TYR A 108 12.01 -8.99 8.93
C TYR A 108 12.58 -9.87 7.82
N GLN A 109 13.30 -9.27 6.86
CA GLN A 109 13.97 -10.03 5.80
C GLN A 109 15.05 -10.97 6.35
N LYS A 110 15.76 -10.57 7.41
CA LYS A 110 16.70 -11.47 8.10
C LYS A 110 15.99 -12.64 8.76
N ALA A 111 14.89 -12.38 9.48
CA ALA A 111 14.10 -13.40 10.16
C ALA A 111 13.57 -14.46 9.17
N LEU A 112 13.12 -14.06 7.98
CA LEU A 112 12.66 -14.99 6.93
C LEU A 112 13.77 -15.86 6.35
N ARG A 113 15.03 -15.42 6.40
CA ARG A 113 16.19 -16.20 5.91
C ARG A 113 16.69 -17.23 6.93
N VAL A 114 16.30 -17.11 8.20
CA VAL A 114 16.74 -18.03 9.26
C VAL A 114 16.14 -19.41 9.00
N LYS A 115 16.99 -20.36 8.61
CA LYS A 115 16.61 -21.77 8.49
C LYS A 115 16.59 -22.40 9.87
N SER A 116 15.42 -22.40 10.52
CA SER A 116 15.19 -23.19 11.73
C SER A 116 14.60 -24.55 11.37
N ALA A 117 15.11 -25.62 11.98
CA ALA A 117 14.58 -26.97 11.78
C ALA A 117 13.10 -27.08 12.20
N VAL A 118 12.70 -26.36 13.27
CA VAL A 118 11.30 -26.27 13.72
C VAL A 118 11.08 -24.91 14.41
N PRO A 119 10.53 -23.90 13.70
CA PRO A 119 10.07 -22.67 14.34
C PRO A 119 8.78 -22.92 15.14
N HIS A 120 8.63 -22.29 16.30
CA HIS A 120 7.38 -22.36 17.06
C HIS A 120 6.31 -21.50 16.37
N PRO A 121 5.11 -22.02 16.06
CA PRO A 121 4.08 -21.30 15.29
C PRO A 121 3.76 -19.91 15.86
N LYS A 122 3.58 -19.79 17.18
CA LYS A 122 3.35 -18.50 17.85
C LYS A 122 4.39 -17.41 17.53
N ILE A 123 5.68 -17.75 17.47
CA ILE A 123 6.75 -16.77 17.22
C ILE A 123 6.74 -16.34 15.75
N MET A 124 6.52 -17.30 14.85
CA MET A 124 6.33 -17.01 13.43
C MET A 124 5.10 -16.13 13.19
N GLY A 125 4.01 -16.38 13.93
CA GLY A 125 2.81 -15.56 13.92
C GLY A 125 3.08 -14.08 14.24
N ILE A 126 3.87 -13.82 15.30
CA ILE A 126 4.27 -12.44 15.70
C ILE A 126 5.11 -11.77 14.62
N ILE A 127 6.11 -12.48 14.08
CA ILE A 127 6.99 -11.95 13.03
C ILE A 127 6.17 -11.57 11.80
N ARG A 128 5.29 -12.46 11.33
CA ARG A 128 4.42 -12.24 10.18
C ARG A 128 3.38 -11.14 10.42
N GLU A 129 2.82 -11.04 11.62
CA GLU A 129 1.88 -9.96 11.98
C GLU A 129 2.55 -8.59 11.86
N CYS A 130 3.77 -8.45 12.40
CA CYS A 130 4.54 -7.22 12.31
C CYS A 130 4.98 -6.93 10.87
N GLY A 131 5.32 -7.96 10.10
CA GLY A 131 5.58 -7.86 8.66
C GLY A 131 4.39 -7.34 7.88
N GLY A 132 3.18 -7.84 8.16
CA GLY A 132 1.93 -7.36 7.56
C GLY A 132 1.64 -5.90 7.89
N LYS A 133 1.80 -5.50 9.18
CA LYS A 133 1.64 -4.09 9.61
C LYS A 133 2.64 -3.16 8.92
N MET A 134 3.88 -3.61 8.73
CA MET A 134 4.89 -2.87 7.97
C MET A 134 4.50 -2.74 6.50
N HIS A 135 4.12 -3.82 5.82
CA HIS A 135 3.70 -3.76 4.41
C HIS A 135 2.47 -2.86 4.21
N MET A 136 1.55 -2.81 5.16
CA MET A 136 0.42 -1.87 5.16
C MET A 136 0.89 -0.42 5.22
N SER A 137 1.88 -0.10 6.05
CA SER A 137 2.47 1.25 6.11
C SER A 137 3.24 1.65 4.84
N GLU A 138 3.64 0.68 4.02
CA GLU A 138 4.27 0.90 2.71
C GLU A 138 3.25 0.85 1.55
N GLU A 139 1.95 0.77 1.85
CA GLU A 139 0.85 0.62 0.87
C GLU A 139 0.97 -0.64 -0.01
N ASN A 140 1.77 -1.63 0.42
CA ASN A 140 1.95 -2.90 -0.27
C ASN A 140 0.88 -3.92 0.18
N TRP A 141 -0.36 -3.71 -0.28
CA TRP A 141 -1.54 -4.47 0.17
C TRP A 141 -1.45 -5.99 -0.09
N LYS A 142 -0.81 -6.40 -1.20
CA LYS A 142 -0.70 -7.81 -1.60
C LYS A 142 0.17 -8.62 -0.65
N ASP A 143 1.38 -8.11 -0.37
CA ASP A 143 2.32 -8.77 0.53
C ASP A 143 1.80 -8.73 1.98
N ALA A 144 1.15 -7.62 2.37
CA ALA A 144 0.47 -7.51 3.66
C ALA A 144 -0.61 -8.60 3.84
N GLN A 145 -1.44 -8.83 2.82
CA GLN A 145 -2.47 -9.86 2.87
C GLN A 145 -1.86 -11.25 3.09
N SER A 146 -0.82 -11.59 2.32
CA SER A 146 -0.11 -12.87 2.44
C SER A 146 0.48 -13.04 3.85
N ASP A 147 1.13 -12.00 4.37
CA ASP A 147 1.74 -12.03 5.71
C ASP A 147 0.69 -12.16 6.82
N PHE A 148 -0.44 -11.45 6.75
CA PHE A 148 -1.51 -11.60 7.72
C PHE A 148 -2.19 -12.97 7.64
N PHE A 149 -2.32 -13.55 6.45
CA PHE A 149 -2.87 -14.89 6.29
C PHE A 149 -1.94 -15.96 6.89
N GLU A 150 -0.64 -15.88 6.63
CA GLU A 150 0.35 -16.75 7.26
C GLU A 150 0.39 -16.56 8.79
N SER A 151 0.31 -15.31 9.26
CA SER A 151 0.25 -15.00 10.69
C SER A 151 -0.99 -15.63 11.35
N PHE A 152 -2.15 -15.52 10.69
CA PHE A 152 -3.40 -16.13 11.15
C PHE A 152 -3.27 -17.66 11.29
N ARG A 153 -2.75 -18.34 10.27
CA ARG A 153 -2.52 -19.80 10.32
C ARG A 153 -1.62 -20.21 11.48
N ASN A 154 -0.51 -19.50 11.65
CA ASN A 154 0.43 -19.74 12.74
C ASN A 154 -0.19 -19.52 14.13
N TYR A 155 -1.05 -18.51 14.30
CA TYR A 155 -1.76 -18.28 15.55
C TYR A 155 -2.88 -19.29 15.80
N ASP A 156 -3.52 -19.79 14.75
CA ASP A 156 -4.55 -20.82 14.86
C ASP A 156 -3.95 -22.17 15.26
N GLU A 157 -2.85 -22.57 14.63
CA GLU A 157 -2.07 -23.76 15.02
C GLU A 157 -1.54 -23.66 16.47
N ALA A 158 -1.19 -22.45 16.92
CA ALA A 158 -0.77 -22.18 18.29
C ALA A 158 -1.93 -22.08 19.30
N GLY A 159 -3.19 -22.06 18.85
CA GLY A 159 -4.36 -21.85 19.70
C GLY A 159 -4.39 -20.48 20.42
N SER A 160 -3.73 -19.46 19.86
CA SER A 160 -3.66 -18.12 20.46
C SER A 160 -4.93 -17.31 20.20
N LEU A 161 -5.39 -16.54 21.19
CA LEU A 161 -6.51 -15.60 21.02
C LEU A 161 -6.21 -14.48 20.01
N GLN A 162 -4.93 -14.19 19.76
CA GLN A 162 -4.46 -13.20 18.79
C GLN A 162 -4.91 -13.50 17.36
N ARG A 163 -5.27 -14.75 17.03
CA ARG A 163 -5.82 -15.11 15.71
C ARG A 163 -7.02 -14.26 15.33
N ILE A 164 -7.85 -13.86 16.29
CA ILE A 164 -9.06 -13.08 16.05
C ILE A 164 -8.69 -11.66 15.64
N GLN A 165 -7.69 -11.08 16.31
CA GLN A 165 -7.19 -9.75 15.99
C GLN A 165 -6.55 -9.73 14.60
N VAL A 166 -5.68 -10.70 14.29
CA VAL A 166 -5.06 -10.83 12.97
C VAL A 166 -6.10 -11.09 11.88
N LEU A 167 -7.15 -11.86 12.17
CA LEU A 167 -8.24 -12.06 11.22
C LEU A 167 -8.93 -10.74 10.87
N LYS A 168 -9.15 -9.84 11.84
CA LYS A 168 -9.67 -8.48 11.55
C LYS A 168 -8.73 -7.71 10.61
N TYR A 169 -7.41 -7.81 10.81
CA TYR A 169 -6.42 -7.17 9.93
C TYR A 169 -6.40 -7.75 8.52
N LEU A 170 -6.55 -9.07 8.40
CA LEU A 170 -6.67 -9.74 7.10
C LEU A 170 -7.91 -9.28 6.33
N LEU A 171 -9.06 -9.19 6.99
CA LEU A 171 -10.31 -8.71 6.39
C LEU A 171 -10.16 -7.25 5.92
N LEU A 172 -9.57 -6.40 6.75
CA LEU A 172 -9.28 -5.00 6.41
C LEU A 172 -8.36 -4.88 5.18
N THR A 173 -7.27 -5.64 5.17
CA THR A 173 -6.30 -5.65 4.08
C THR A 173 -6.93 -6.13 2.76
N THR A 174 -7.85 -7.09 2.83
CA THR A 174 -8.56 -7.56 1.63
C THR A 174 -9.46 -6.48 1.03
N MET A 175 -10.13 -5.67 1.86
CA MET A 175 -10.90 -4.52 1.40
C MET A 175 -10.01 -3.43 0.77
N LEU A 176 -8.79 -3.23 1.29
CA LEU A 176 -7.82 -2.27 0.74
C LEU A 176 -7.18 -2.75 -0.58
N MET A 177 -6.97 -4.06 -0.73
CA MET A 177 -6.48 -4.67 -1.98
C MET A 177 -7.49 -4.52 -3.14
N LYS A 178 -8.74 -4.14 -2.86
CA LYS A 178 -9.85 -4.02 -3.82
C LYS A 178 -10.16 -5.34 -4.54
N SER A 179 -9.85 -6.47 -3.92
CA SER A 179 -10.17 -7.78 -4.47
C SER A 179 -11.58 -8.22 -4.08
N ASP A 180 -12.25 -8.87 -5.02
CA ASP A 180 -13.59 -9.46 -4.80
C ASP A 180 -13.54 -10.83 -4.12
N ILE A 181 -12.35 -11.33 -3.77
CA ILE A 181 -12.16 -12.61 -3.11
C ILE A 181 -12.71 -12.52 -1.69
N ASN A 182 -13.63 -13.40 -1.33
CA ASN A 182 -14.13 -13.48 0.04
C ASN A 182 -13.06 -14.13 0.94
N PRO A 183 -12.55 -13.44 1.97
CA PRO A 183 -11.61 -14.02 2.90
C PRO A 183 -12.14 -15.29 3.56
N PHE A 184 -13.45 -15.39 3.78
CA PHE A 184 -14.09 -16.53 4.46
C PHE A 184 -14.29 -17.78 3.61
N ASP A 185 -13.94 -17.75 2.32
CA ASP A 185 -14.00 -18.94 1.46
C ASP A 185 -12.83 -19.90 1.75
N SER A 186 -11.77 -19.42 2.42
CA SER A 186 -10.67 -20.27 2.91
C SER A 186 -11.17 -21.23 4.00
N GLN A 187 -10.69 -22.48 3.93
CA GLN A 187 -11.07 -23.53 4.88
C GLN A 187 -10.71 -23.18 6.32
N GLU A 188 -9.64 -22.40 6.50
CA GLU A 188 -9.10 -21.94 7.76
C GLU A 188 -9.95 -20.85 8.42
N THR A 189 -10.54 -19.96 7.60
CA THR A 189 -11.32 -18.81 8.08
C THR A 189 -12.82 -19.07 8.16
N LYS A 190 -13.32 -20.03 7.37
CA LYS A 190 -14.75 -20.37 7.29
C LYS A 190 -15.42 -20.66 8.66
N PRO A 191 -14.77 -21.36 9.62
CA PRO A 191 -15.36 -21.62 10.93
C PRO A 191 -15.62 -20.35 11.74
N TYR A 192 -14.85 -19.29 11.48
CA TYR A 192 -14.88 -18.07 12.27
C TYR A 192 -15.98 -17.10 11.85
N ARG A 193 -16.61 -17.30 10.67
CA ARG A 193 -17.61 -16.38 10.09
C ARG A 193 -18.72 -15.97 11.07
N ASN A 194 -19.15 -16.90 11.92
CA ASN A 194 -20.25 -16.71 12.86
C ASN A 194 -19.78 -16.32 14.28
N ASP A 195 -18.49 -16.06 14.50
CA ASP A 195 -17.99 -15.63 15.81
C ASP A 195 -18.44 -14.18 16.08
N PRO A 196 -19.13 -13.91 17.21
CA PRO A 196 -19.59 -12.57 17.57
C PRO A 196 -18.47 -11.52 17.58
N ARG A 197 -17.23 -11.91 17.88
CA ARG A 197 -16.08 -11.01 17.96
C ARG A 197 -15.61 -10.48 16.61
N ILE A 198 -15.97 -11.16 15.51
CA ILE A 198 -15.66 -10.72 14.14
C ILE A 198 -16.89 -10.38 13.32
N ALA A 199 -18.10 -10.63 13.83
CA ALA A 199 -19.36 -10.42 13.11
C ALA A 199 -19.46 -9.04 12.46
N ALA A 200 -19.03 -7.99 13.17
CA ALA A 200 -19.01 -6.63 12.65
C ALA A 200 -18.06 -6.46 11.44
N MET A 201 -16.88 -7.10 11.46
CA MET A 201 -15.96 -7.09 10.32
C MET A 201 -16.49 -7.94 9.15
N THR A 202 -17.16 -9.06 9.43
CA THR A 202 -17.84 -9.85 8.40
C THR A 202 -18.92 -9.03 7.70
N GLU A 203 -19.74 -8.31 8.46
CA GLU A 203 -20.79 -7.45 7.90
C GLU A 203 -20.22 -6.28 7.08
N LEU A 204 -19.08 -5.71 7.51
CA LEU A 204 -18.36 -4.69 6.72
C LEU A 204 -17.85 -5.24 5.39
N VAL A 205 -17.24 -6.44 5.38
CA VAL A 205 -16.76 -7.08 4.16
C VAL A 205 -17.92 -7.44 3.25
N ASP A 206 -19.02 -7.96 3.79
CA ASP A 206 -20.23 -8.27 3.03
C ASP A 206 -20.86 -7.00 2.39
N ALA A 207 -20.84 -5.87 3.10
CA ALA A 207 -21.30 -4.58 2.58
C ALA A 207 -20.35 -4.03 1.50
N TYR A 208 -19.03 -4.22 1.68
CA TYR A 208 -18.01 -3.85 0.69
C TYR A 208 -18.18 -4.64 -0.61
N GLN A 209 -18.37 -5.96 -0.54
CA GLN A 209 -18.56 -6.81 -1.71
C GLN A 209 -19.85 -6.50 -2.50
N ARG A 210 -20.89 -6.04 -1.82
CA ARG A 210 -22.15 -5.62 -2.46
C ARG A 210 -22.13 -4.18 -2.98
N ASP A 211 -21.04 -3.46 -2.79
CA ASP A 211 -20.92 -2.01 -3.01
C ASP A 211 -22.05 -1.22 -2.32
N ASP A 212 -22.51 -1.67 -1.14
CA ASP A 212 -23.58 -1.00 -0.37
C ASP A 212 -22.97 -0.07 0.69
N MET A 213 -22.85 1.20 0.32
CA MET A 213 -22.30 2.23 1.20
C MET A 213 -23.23 2.57 2.38
N HIS A 214 -24.55 2.45 2.24
CA HIS A 214 -25.46 2.72 3.36
C HIS A 214 -25.35 1.65 4.42
N GLN A 215 -25.30 0.38 4.02
CA GLN A 215 -25.03 -0.71 4.95
C GLN A 215 -23.66 -0.52 5.61
N TYR A 216 -22.61 -0.22 4.84
CA TYR A 216 -21.27 0.02 5.36
C TYR A 216 -21.24 1.11 6.47
N VAL A 217 -21.85 2.28 6.22
CA VAL A 217 -21.91 3.37 7.21
C VAL A 217 -22.72 2.96 8.44
N ASN A 218 -23.84 2.26 8.26
CA ASN A 218 -24.66 1.78 9.38
C ASN A 218 -23.88 0.79 10.26
N VAL A 219 -23.10 -0.11 9.67
CA VAL A 219 -22.30 -1.09 10.41
C VAL A 219 -21.19 -0.41 11.20
N LEU A 220 -20.52 0.58 10.60
CA LEU A 220 -19.48 1.36 11.26
C LEU A 220 -20.04 2.20 12.43
N GLN A 221 -21.24 2.79 12.27
CA GLN A 221 -21.91 3.55 13.34
C GLN A 221 -22.36 2.67 14.50
N LYS A 222 -22.88 1.46 14.20
CA LYS A 222 -23.34 0.52 15.23
C LYS A 222 -22.18 -0.08 16.04
N ASN A 223 -21.05 -0.31 15.40
CA ASN A 223 -19.92 -1.05 15.98
C ASN A 223 -18.69 -0.15 16.13
N GLN A 224 -18.82 0.93 16.90
CA GLN A 224 -17.69 1.84 17.18
C GLN A 224 -16.52 1.14 17.90
N ASP A 225 -16.76 0.00 18.53
CA ASP A 225 -15.74 -0.85 19.14
C ASP A 225 -14.64 -1.30 18.15
N ILE A 226 -14.94 -1.35 16.84
CA ILE A 226 -13.93 -1.66 15.82
C ILE A 226 -12.83 -0.59 15.79
N LEU A 227 -13.20 0.67 16.02
CA LEU A 227 -12.29 1.81 16.01
C LEU A 227 -11.43 1.91 17.29
N ALA A 228 -11.69 1.05 18.29
CA ALA A 228 -10.85 0.98 19.48
C ALA A 228 -9.43 0.45 19.16
N ASP A 229 -9.26 -0.31 18.06
CA ASP A 229 -7.95 -0.72 17.59
C ASP A 229 -7.29 0.41 16.77
N PRO A 230 -6.15 0.97 17.22
CA PRO A 230 -5.48 2.06 16.52
C PRO A 230 -5.09 1.72 15.08
N PHE A 231 -4.72 0.46 14.83
CA PHE A 231 -4.32 0.02 13.49
C PHE A 231 -5.49 -0.01 12.52
N ILE A 232 -6.69 -0.41 12.99
CA ILE A 232 -7.89 -0.40 12.15
C ILE A 232 -8.34 1.04 11.91
N ALA A 233 -8.35 1.87 12.95
CA ALA A 233 -8.74 3.28 12.85
C ALA A 233 -7.91 4.07 11.83
N GLU A 234 -6.60 3.81 11.73
CA GLU A 234 -5.72 4.49 10.76
C GLU A 234 -6.02 4.10 9.30
N ASN A 235 -6.47 2.87 9.06
CA ASN A 235 -6.63 2.32 7.71
C ASN A 235 -8.08 2.27 7.22
N ILE A 236 -9.07 2.35 8.12
CA ILE A 236 -10.50 2.27 7.76
C ILE A 236 -10.98 3.49 6.96
N ASP A 237 -10.35 4.65 7.15
CA ASP A 237 -10.67 5.87 6.42
C ASP A 237 -10.38 5.71 4.92
N GLU A 238 -9.30 5.04 4.57
CA GLU A 238 -8.94 4.75 3.17
C GLU A 238 -9.91 3.73 2.55
N VAL A 239 -10.35 2.72 3.31
CA VAL A 239 -11.43 1.81 2.86
C VAL A 239 -12.72 2.59 2.61
N THR A 240 -13.08 3.48 3.53
CA THR A 240 -14.28 4.33 3.41
C THR A 240 -14.20 5.22 2.17
N ARG A 241 -13.04 5.84 1.92
CA ARG A 241 -12.79 6.64 0.72
C ARG A 241 -12.94 5.82 -0.56
N ASN A 242 -12.38 4.61 -0.59
CA ASN A 242 -12.51 3.71 -1.73
C ASN A 242 -13.96 3.30 -1.99
N MET A 243 -14.74 3.01 -0.93
CA MET A 243 -16.18 2.73 -1.03
C MET A 243 -16.97 3.92 -1.57
N ARG A 244 -16.73 5.13 -1.03
CA ARG A 244 -17.40 6.36 -1.51
C ARG A 244 -17.09 6.61 -2.97
N THR A 245 -15.84 6.43 -3.38
CA THR A 245 -15.39 6.58 -4.76
C THR A 245 -16.12 5.61 -5.70
N LYS A 246 -16.21 4.32 -5.33
CA LYS A 246 -16.97 3.32 -6.10
C LYS A 246 -18.47 3.66 -6.18
N ALA A 247 -19.06 4.09 -5.07
CA ALA A 247 -20.48 4.45 -5.02
C ALA A 247 -20.80 5.67 -5.91
N VAL A 248 -19.92 6.68 -5.93
CA VAL A 248 -20.04 7.83 -6.84
C VAL A 248 -20.00 7.36 -8.29
N VAL A 249 -19.00 6.58 -8.70
CA VAL A 249 -18.87 6.06 -10.08
C VAL A 249 -20.12 5.30 -10.51
N LYS A 250 -20.67 4.46 -9.64
CA LYS A 250 -21.90 3.70 -9.90
C LYS A 250 -23.13 4.59 -10.05
N LEU A 251 -23.23 5.64 -9.23
CA LEU A 251 -24.37 6.56 -9.25
C LEU A 251 -24.38 7.48 -10.48
N ILE A 252 -23.19 7.91 -10.93
CA ILE A 252 -23.07 8.83 -12.08
C ILE A 252 -23.20 8.13 -13.43
N ALA A 253 -22.88 6.83 -13.52
CA ALA A 253 -22.77 6.09 -14.77
C ALA A 253 -23.97 6.23 -15.74
N PRO A 254 -25.25 6.25 -15.29
CA PRO A 254 -26.38 6.34 -16.20
C PRO A 254 -26.80 7.79 -16.58
N TYR A 255 -26.16 8.83 -16.05
CA TYR A 255 -26.59 10.22 -16.22
C TYR A 255 -25.56 11.07 -16.98
N THR A 256 -26.03 11.97 -17.84
CA THR A 256 -25.17 12.91 -18.58
C THR A 256 -24.92 14.21 -17.80
N GLN A 257 -25.91 14.69 -17.05
CA GLN A 257 -25.80 15.88 -16.22
C GLN A 257 -26.49 15.66 -14.88
N MET A 258 -25.87 16.10 -13.79
CA MET A 258 -26.41 15.90 -12.44
C MET A 258 -25.97 17.00 -11.48
N LYS A 259 -26.85 17.35 -10.53
CA LYS A 259 -26.57 18.32 -9.48
C LYS A 259 -25.77 17.68 -8.36
N LEU A 260 -24.71 18.35 -7.90
CA LEU A 260 -23.85 17.88 -6.80
C LEU A 260 -24.64 17.69 -5.50
N GLY A 261 -25.55 18.61 -5.18
CA GLY A 261 -26.39 18.50 -3.99
C GLY A 261 -27.32 17.28 -3.99
N TRP A 262 -27.74 16.79 -5.17
CA TRP A 262 -28.52 15.55 -5.26
C TRP A 262 -27.66 14.32 -4.96
N ILE A 263 -26.43 14.29 -5.48
CA ILE A 263 -25.45 13.24 -5.18
C ILE A 263 -25.14 13.23 -3.67
N ALA A 264 -24.95 14.41 -3.07
CA ALA A 264 -24.70 14.61 -1.64
C ALA A 264 -25.82 14.05 -0.77
N GLN A 265 -27.07 14.40 -1.07
CA GLN A 265 -28.24 13.89 -0.35
C GLN A 265 -28.39 12.38 -0.51
N LYS A 266 -28.17 11.85 -1.73
CA LYS A 266 -28.33 10.43 -2.00
C LYS A 266 -27.29 9.59 -1.27
N LEU A 267 -26.04 10.05 -1.25
CA LEU A 267 -24.92 9.35 -0.63
C LEU A 267 -24.74 9.69 0.87
N LYS A 268 -25.45 10.69 1.40
CA LYS A 268 -25.28 11.23 2.76
C LYS A 268 -23.84 11.68 3.03
N ILE A 269 -23.24 12.36 2.06
CA ILE A 269 -21.87 12.90 2.11
C ILE A 269 -21.95 14.42 1.94
N SER A 270 -20.98 15.17 2.47
CA SER A 270 -20.91 16.62 2.25
C SER A 270 -20.64 16.96 0.79
N GLU A 271 -21.13 18.12 0.32
CA GLU A 271 -20.90 18.55 -1.06
C GLU A 271 -19.40 18.76 -1.36
N GLY A 272 -18.64 19.26 -0.37
CA GLY A 272 -17.19 19.44 -0.50
C GLY A 272 -16.44 18.12 -0.74
N GLU A 273 -16.75 17.08 0.04
CA GLU A 273 -16.10 15.77 -0.16
C GLU A 273 -16.45 15.15 -1.53
N ILE A 274 -17.67 15.36 -2.03
CA ILE A 274 -18.06 14.89 -3.37
C ILE A 274 -17.27 15.62 -4.44
N GLN A 275 -17.10 16.93 -4.30
CA GLN A 275 -16.28 17.72 -5.22
C GLN A 275 -14.83 17.21 -5.24
N ASP A 276 -14.26 16.90 -4.07
CA ASP A 276 -12.91 16.34 -3.97
C ASP A 276 -12.79 14.96 -4.61
N ILE A 277 -13.78 14.08 -4.38
CA ILE A 277 -13.82 12.73 -4.99
C ILE A 277 -13.97 12.82 -6.50
N LEU A 278 -14.86 13.68 -7.01
CA LEU A 278 -15.05 13.90 -8.44
C LEU A 278 -13.80 14.51 -9.08
N GLY A 279 -13.18 15.49 -8.43
CA GLY A 279 -11.90 16.06 -8.86
C GLY A 279 -10.80 15.00 -8.97
N TYR A 280 -10.66 14.15 -7.95
CA TYR A 280 -9.74 13.03 -7.98
C TYR A 280 -10.03 12.07 -9.14
N LEU A 281 -11.29 11.69 -9.35
CA LEU A 281 -11.70 10.77 -10.42
C LEU A 281 -11.53 11.33 -11.84
N ILE A 282 -11.67 12.64 -12.01
CA ILE A 282 -11.43 13.33 -13.30
C ILE A 282 -9.92 13.38 -13.58
N ILE A 283 -9.10 13.73 -12.59
CA ILE A 283 -7.64 13.77 -12.72
C ILE A 283 -7.08 12.37 -13.00
N ASP A 284 -7.60 11.35 -12.32
CA ASP A 284 -7.25 9.93 -12.52
C ASP A 284 -7.76 9.37 -13.87
N GLY A 285 -8.53 10.16 -14.64
CA GLY A 285 -9.04 9.79 -15.95
C GLY A 285 -10.13 8.71 -15.95
N LYS A 286 -10.63 8.32 -14.77
CA LYS A 286 -11.73 7.35 -14.63
C LYS A 286 -13.06 7.94 -15.08
N ILE A 287 -13.26 9.23 -14.89
CA ILE A 287 -14.44 9.98 -15.35
C ILE A 287 -13.99 11.02 -16.37
N ARG A 288 -14.61 11.02 -17.54
CA ARG A 288 -14.49 12.11 -18.52
C ARG A 288 -15.66 13.07 -18.32
N GLY A 289 -15.44 14.07 -17.47
CA GLY A 289 -16.47 15.04 -17.14
C GLY A 289 -15.88 16.35 -16.65
N LYS A 290 -16.72 17.39 -16.64
CA LYS A 290 -16.41 18.72 -16.13
C LYS A 290 -17.32 19.03 -14.96
N VAL A 291 -16.76 19.65 -13.93
CA VAL A 291 -17.52 20.14 -12.78
C VAL A 291 -17.69 21.65 -12.93
N ASP A 292 -18.94 22.10 -13.03
CA ASP A 292 -19.27 23.52 -12.93
C ASP A 292 -19.59 23.87 -11.48
N GLN A 293 -18.66 24.60 -10.86
CA GLN A 293 -18.77 25.01 -9.46
C GLN A 293 -19.81 26.11 -9.23
N GLN A 294 -20.13 26.93 -10.24
CA GLN A 294 -21.12 28.00 -10.09
C GLN A 294 -22.54 27.46 -10.11
N SER A 295 -22.84 26.55 -11.04
CA SER A 295 -24.15 25.90 -11.13
C SER A 295 -24.28 24.67 -10.24
N GLY A 296 -23.17 24.18 -9.68
CA GLY A 296 -23.12 22.97 -8.84
C GLY A 296 -23.54 21.73 -9.62
N THR A 297 -23.13 21.62 -10.90
CA THR A 297 -23.46 20.47 -11.75
C THR A 297 -22.21 19.76 -12.27
N LEU A 298 -22.33 18.44 -12.41
CA LEU A 298 -21.39 17.58 -13.10
C LEU A 298 -21.94 17.30 -14.49
N GLU A 299 -21.14 17.58 -15.51
CA GLU A 299 -21.41 17.25 -16.91
C GLU A 299 -20.46 16.15 -17.36
N ILE A 300 -21.01 15.03 -17.81
CA ILE A 300 -20.25 13.89 -18.32
C ILE A 300 -20.20 13.96 -19.84
N GLU A 301 -18.99 13.90 -20.40
CA GLU A 301 -18.80 14.00 -21.84
C GLU A 301 -19.16 12.68 -22.53
N SER A 302 -20.10 12.74 -23.46
CA SER A 302 -20.49 11.58 -24.27
C SER A 302 -19.44 11.35 -25.35
N GLY A 303 -18.65 10.27 -25.22
CA GLY A 303 -17.51 10.00 -26.12
C GLY A 303 -17.86 9.77 -27.59
N SER A 304 -19.14 9.66 -27.96
CA SER A 304 -19.59 9.54 -29.35
C SER A 304 -19.21 10.74 -30.20
N ASP A 305 -19.25 11.94 -29.62
CA ASP A 305 -19.06 13.17 -30.38
C ASP A 305 -17.57 13.40 -30.67
N ASN A 306 -16.69 13.08 -29.72
CA ASN A 306 -15.25 13.15 -29.95
C ASN A 306 -14.76 12.19 -31.03
N GLN A 307 -15.29 10.97 -31.12
CA GLN A 307 -14.93 10.04 -32.19
C GLN A 307 -15.37 10.55 -33.57
N ARG A 308 -16.56 11.16 -33.65
CA ARG A 308 -17.06 11.78 -34.88
C ARG A 308 -16.21 12.98 -35.30
N ILE A 309 -15.87 13.86 -34.36
CA ILE A 309 -15.03 15.04 -34.62
C ILE A 309 -13.64 14.60 -35.11
N GLN A 310 -13.01 13.62 -34.46
CA GLN A 310 -11.71 13.08 -34.91
C GLN A 310 -11.78 12.46 -36.31
N ALA A 311 -12.87 11.78 -36.66
CA ALA A 311 -13.05 11.23 -38.00
C ALA A 311 -13.21 12.33 -39.06
N ILE A 312 -13.92 13.42 -38.73
CA ILE A 312 -14.08 14.59 -39.62
C ILE A 312 -12.74 15.33 -39.78
N ASP A 313 -11.97 15.51 -38.70
CA ASP A 313 -10.65 16.14 -38.76
C ASP A 313 -9.70 15.32 -39.62
N ALA A 314 -9.64 14.00 -39.43
CA ALA A 314 -8.82 13.11 -40.25
C ALA A 314 -9.21 13.14 -41.73
N TRP A 315 -10.51 13.26 -42.02
CA TRP A 315 -11.00 13.42 -43.39
C TRP A 315 -10.63 14.78 -43.97
N THR A 316 -10.72 15.84 -43.17
CA THR A 316 -10.35 17.21 -43.56
C THR A 316 -8.85 17.29 -43.88
N ASP A 317 -8.00 16.67 -43.06
CA ASP A 317 -6.56 16.57 -43.31
C ASP A 317 -6.26 15.78 -44.60
N SER A 318 -6.99 14.71 -44.84
CA SER A 318 -6.86 13.91 -46.07
C SER A 318 -7.25 14.72 -47.32
N ILE A 319 -8.33 15.50 -47.25
CA ILE A 319 -8.75 16.40 -48.32
C ILE A 319 -7.74 17.54 -48.52
N ALA A 320 -7.21 18.11 -47.44
CA ALA A 320 -6.17 19.14 -47.52
C ALA A 320 -4.88 18.59 -48.17
N GLY A 321 -4.51 17.35 -47.86
CA GLY A 321 -3.41 16.63 -48.51
C GLY A 321 -3.65 16.40 -50.00
N LEU A 322 -4.87 15.97 -50.39
CA LEU A 322 -5.26 15.84 -51.80
C LEU A 322 -5.26 17.18 -52.54
N TYR A 323 -5.73 18.24 -51.90
CA TYR A 323 -5.69 19.59 -52.49
C TYR A 323 -4.24 20.03 -52.74
N GLN A 324 -3.33 19.81 -51.78
CA GLN A 324 -1.91 20.13 -51.99
C GLN A 324 -1.29 19.31 -53.11
N SER A 325 -1.54 17.99 -53.17
CA SER A 325 -0.95 17.15 -54.21
C SER A 325 -1.50 17.47 -55.61
N ILE A 326 -2.78 17.82 -55.73
CA ILE A 326 -3.40 18.13 -57.02
C ILE A 326 -3.07 19.55 -57.48
N PHE A 327 -3.12 20.54 -56.60
CA PHE A 327 -3.02 21.96 -57.00
C PHE A 327 -1.65 22.61 -56.76
N LYS A 328 -0.81 22.07 -55.86
CA LYS A 328 0.56 22.58 -55.67
C LYS A 328 1.61 21.72 -56.36
N ASP A 329 1.47 20.39 -56.31
CA ASP A 329 2.51 19.48 -56.81
C ASP A 329 2.23 18.94 -58.23
N SER A 330 1.01 19.07 -58.75
CA SER A 330 0.73 18.71 -60.15
C SER A 330 0.99 19.92 -61.08
N GLU A 331 1.99 19.80 -61.94
CA GLU A 331 2.31 20.78 -62.99
C GLU A 331 1.23 20.91 -64.08
N GLY A 332 0.15 20.12 -64.01
CA GLY A 332 -0.86 19.99 -65.07
C GLY A 332 -1.84 21.16 -65.22
N PHE A 333 -1.89 22.09 -64.25
CA PHE A 333 -2.81 23.24 -64.26
C PHE A 333 -2.13 24.61 -64.31
N ARG A 334 -0.81 24.67 -64.55
CA ARG A 334 -0.21 25.93 -65.02
C ARG A 334 -0.74 26.18 -66.43
N VAL A 335 -1.74 27.06 -66.53
CA VAL A 335 -2.19 27.65 -67.80
C VAL A 335 -0.93 28.00 -68.59
N ALA A 336 -0.77 27.36 -69.75
CA ALA A 336 0.34 27.63 -70.65
C ALA A 336 0.34 29.14 -70.95
N ASP A 337 1.41 29.82 -70.56
CA ASP A 337 1.65 31.23 -70.86
C ASP A 337 1.71 31.41 -72.39
N THR A 338 0.56 31.69 -73.00
CA THR A 338 0.50 32.50 -74.22
C THR A 338 0.49 33.95 -73.79
N SER A 339 1.65 34.59 -73.73
CA SER A 339 1.81 35.99 -74.18
C SER A 339 3.29 36.36 -74.25
N LEU A 340 3.67 36.88 -75.42
CA LEU A 340 4.95 37.51 -75.70
C LEU A 340 5.21 38.66 -74.71
N PRO A 341 6.47 38.94 -74.35
CA PRO A 341 6.81 40.04 -73.46
C PRO A 341 6.92 41.35 -74.27
N GLU A 342 6.03 42.32 -74.01
CA GLU A 342 6.36 43.73 -74.22
C GLU A 342 6.83 44.33 -72.90
N GLU A 343 8.06 44.86 -72.93
CA GLU A 343 8.75 45.51 -71.83
C GLU A 343 7.98 46.73 -71.34
N PHE A 344 7.80 46.85 -70.02
CA PHE A 344 7.76 48.15 -69.35
C PHE A 344 8.55 48.07 -68.03
N VAL A 345 9.47 49.03 -67.88
CA VAL A 345 10.57 49.03 -66.93
C VAL A 345 10.19 49.76 -65.64
N VAL A 346 10.96 49.46 -64.58
CA VAL A 346 11.33 50.26 -63.38
C VAL A 346 10.31 50.31 -62.23
N PHE A 347 10.63 49.73 -61.06
CA PHE A 347 11.47 50.37 -60.02
C PHE A 347 11.72 49.42 -58.83
N ASP A 348 12.99 49.10 -58.60
CA ASP A 348 13.49 48.41 -57.41
C ASP A 348 13.66 49.40 -56.26
N GLN A 349 12.96 49.17 -55.14
CA GLN A 349 13.40 49.57 -53.81
C GLN A 349 12.96 48.50 -52.79
N THR A 350 13.87 47.59 -52.47
CA THR A 350 13.96 46.94 -51.15
C THR A 350 14.16 48.00 -50.03
N PRO A 351 14.06 47.73 -48.69
CA PRO A 351 14.14 46.41 -48.03
C PRO A 351 13.27 46.20 -46.76
N ARG A 352 13.11 44.93 -46.36
CA ARG A 352 13.50 44.34 -45.05
C ARG A 352 12.65 43.13 -44.69
N GLY A 353 13.22 41.94 -44.88
CA GLY A 353 12.70 40.68 -44.37
C GLY A 353 13.02 40.48 -42.88
N ARG A 354 12.05 39.91 -42.14
CA ARG A 354 12.21 39.39 -40.79
C ARG A 354 12.36 37.86 -40.89
N VAL A 355 13.45 37.33 -40.36
CA VAL A 355 13.81 35.90 -40.38
C VAL A 355 13.13 35.15 -39.21
N PRO A 356 12.59 33.93 -39.40
CA PRO A 356 12.26 33.02 -38.30
C PRO A 356 13.37 31.96 -38.08
N PRO A 357 13.53 31.41 -36.86
CA PRO A 357 14.65 30.55 -36.51
C PRO A 357 14.41 29.07 -36.86
N SER A 358 15.50 28.43 -37.29
CA SER A 358 15.66 27.01 -37.59
C SER A 358 15.79 26.18 -36.30
N ARG A 359 15.11 25.02 -36.24
CA ARG A 359 15.34 23.96 -35.24
C ARG A 359 16.05 22.79 -35.91
N GLY A 360 17.25 22.50 -35.42
CA GLY A 360 18.17 21.51 -35.96
C GLY A 360 17.79 20.06 -35.67
N ASN A 361 18.17 19.18 -36.60
CA ASN A 361 18.08 17.74 -36.48
C ASN A 361 19.50 17.18 -36.23
N LYS A 362 19.68 16.49 -35.09
CA LYS A 362 20.93 15.81 -34.71
C LYS A 362 21.13 14.56 -35.59
N LYS A 363 22.27 14.46 -36.28
CA LYS A 363 22.78 13.20 -36.82
C LYS A 363 23.88 12.63 -35.92
N SER A 364 23.80 11.32 -35.75
CA SER A 364 24.71 10.42 -35.05
C SER A 364 26.07 10.32 -35.76
N GLY A 365 27.15 10.35 -34.98
CA GLY A 365 28.52 10.08 -35.43
C GLY A 365 29.11 8.91 -34.63
N LYS A 366 29.58 7.89 -35.35
CA LYS A 366 30.39 6.76 -34.85
C LYS A 366 31.86 7.16 -34.75
N LEU A 367 32.50 6.86 -33.62
CA LEU A 367 33.94 6.58 -33.41
C LEU A 367 34.00 5.88 -32.03
N GLY A 368 34.58 4.70 -31.78
CA GLY A 368 35.54 3.90 -32.52
C GLY A 368 36.89 3.89 -31.82
N TRP A 369 37.01 3.33 -30.61
CA TRP A 369 38.30 3.00 -29.96
C TRP A 369 38.19 1.69 -29.18
N GLY A 370 39.12 0.76 -29.47
CA GLY A 370 39.27 -0.56 -28.85
C GLY A 370 40.11 -0.56 -27.55
N PRO A 371 40.41 -1.75 -27.00
CA PRO A 371 40.65 -1.96 -25.57
C PRO A 371 42.14 -2.14 -25.21
N SER A 372 42.46 -1.93 -23.92
CA SER A 372 43.58 -2.44 -23.08
C SER A 372 43.65 -1.51 -21.85
N VAL A 373 43.68 -1.90 -20.58
CA VAL A 373 44.27 -3.03 -19.84
C VAL A 373 43.39 -3.33 -18.63
#